data_AF-A0A964P1G8-F1
#
_entry.id   AF-A0A964P1G8-F1
#
_cell.length_a   1.000
_cell.length_b   1.000
_cell.length_c   1.000
_cell.angle_alpha   90.00
_cell.angle_beta   90.00
_cell.angle_gamma   90.00
#
_symmetry.space_group_name_H-M   'P 1'
#
loop_
_entity.id
_entity.type
_entity.pdbx_description
1 polymer ?
#
loop_
_entity_poly.entity_id
_entity_poly.type
_entity_poly.pdbx_seq_one_letter_code
_entity_poly.pdbx_strand_id
1 'polypeptide(L)'
;MNAEFHFRRAFTQGDRNYEARFWYARQAYVNGKLEEARDLFRELRLAPLDPEFKRQVRGVIESEGKPQSFTGSINQLQPDYAFIRRDGQGDDAFIRISSANPVVWERLSRSTRVHFHLGFTFFGPAAVELGLE
;
A
#
# COMPACT_ATOMS: atom_id res chain seq x y z
N MET A 1 27.31 -12.67 -32.07
CA MET A 1 26.78 -12.09 -30.82
C MET A 1 26.18 -10.73 -31.17
N ASN A 2 24.86 -10.66 -31.37
CA ASN A 2 24.14 -9.40 -31.59
C ASN A 2 23.30 -9.11 -30.35
N ALA A 3 23.80 -8.22 -29.50
CA ALA A 3 23.14 -7.78 -28.27
C ALA A 3 21.97 -6.79 -28.51
N GLU A 4 21.46 -6.70 -29.74
CA GLU A 4 20.37 -5.77 -30.11
C GLU A 4 18.99 -6.43 -30.21
N PHE A 5 18.87 -7.74 -29.94
CA PHE A 5 17.61 -8.48 -30.06
C PHE A 5 16.86 -8.71 -28.73
N HIS A 6 17.37 -8.20 -27.60
CA HIS A 6 16.77 -8.49 -26.28
C HIS A 6 16.00 -7.35 -25.61
N PHE A 7 15.96 -6.12 -26.17
CA PHE A 7 15.28 -4.99 -25.50
C PHE A 7 14.32 -4.18 -26.37
N ARG A 8 13.71 -4.79 -27.39
CA ARG A 8 12.78 -4.05 -28.26
C ARG A 8 11.50 -4.80 -28.60
N ARG A 9 10.84 -5.36 -27.57
CA ARG A 9 9.49 -5.94 -27.72
C ARG A 9 8.57 -5.88 -26.48
N ALA A 10 8.85 -5.04 -25.48
CA ALA A 10 7.99 -4.91 -24.30
C ALA A 10 7.10 -3.65 -24.28
N PHE A 11 7.30 -2.73 -25.23
CA PHE A 11 6.49 -1.51 -25.31
C PHE A 11 5.89 -1.44 -26.71
N THR A 12 4.65 -1.90 -26.84
CA THR A 12 3.54 -1.27 -27.60
C THR A 12 2.46 -2.34 -27.83
N GLN A 13 1.35 -2.27 -27.08
CA GLN A 13 -0.04 -2.37 -27.57
C GLN A 13 -1.00 -2.30 -26.36
N GLY A 14 -1.18 -1.08 -25.85
CA GLY A 14 -1.95 -0.79 -24.64
C GLY A 14 -1.12 0.11 -23.74
N ASP A 15 -1.36 1.42 -23.80
CA ASP A 15 -0.70 2.45 -23.00
C ASP A 15 -1.15 2.37 -21.53
N ARG A 16 -0.91 1.21 -20.94
CA ARG A 16 -1.28 0.76 -19.61
C ARG A 16 -0.15 1.12 -18.67
N ASN A 17 0.17 2.41 -18.56
CA ASN A 17 1.21 2.92 -17.66
C ASN A 17 0.77 2.81 -16.20
N TYR A 18 0.48 1.58 -15.76
CA TYR A 18 -0.02 1.22 -14.45
C TYR A 18 0.93 1.64 -13.35
N GLU A 19 2.23 1.63 -13.63
CA GLU A 19 3.24 2.14 -12.72
C GLU A 19 3.14 3.66 -12.54
N ALA A 20 3.08 4.45 -13.61
CA ALA A 20 2.86 5.89 -13.47
C ALA A 20 1.52 6.21 -12.79
N ARG A 21 0.47 5.44 -13.10
CA ARG A 21 -0.84 5.58 -12.45
C ARG A 21 -0.79 5.21 -10.96
N PHE A 22 -0.01 4.19 -10.59
CA PHE A 22 0.25 3.84 -9.20
C PHE A 22 0.95 4.99 -8.47
N TRP A 23 2.02 5.55 -9.05
CA TRP A 23 2.73 6.68 -8.47
C TRP A 23 1.85 7.94 -8.39
N TYR A 24 0.97 8.15 -9.38
CA TYR A 24 -0.02 9.22 -9.35
C TYR A 24 -1.05 9.04 -8.23
N ALA A 25 -1.62 7.83 -8.09
CA ALA A 25 -2.55 7.50 -7.01
C ALA A 25 -1.93 7.71 -5.62
N ARG A 26 -0.67 7.26 -5.46
CA ARG A 26 0.12 7.50 -4.25
C ARG A 26 0.29 9.00 -3.99
N GLN A 27 0.68 9.78 -4.99
CA GLN A 27 0.91 11.22 -4.81
C GLN A 27 -0.38 11.97 -4.49
N ALA A 28 -1.50 11.62 -5.13
CA ALA A 28 -2.82 12.16 -4.81
C ALA A 28 -3.16 11.89 -3.33
N TYR A 29 -2.89 10.68 -2.84
CA TYR A 29 -3.08 10.31 -1.43
C TYR A 29 -2.24 11.16 -0.48
N VAL A 30 -0.93 11.27 -0.75
CA VAL A 30 0.00 12.07 0.08
C VAL A 30 -0.43 13.54 0.12
N ASN A 31 -0.97 14.06 -0.98
CA ASN A 31 -1.50 15.42 -1.07
C ASN A 31 -2.89 15.59 -0.40
N GLY A 32 -3.41 14.55 0.28
CA GLY A 32 -4.70 14.59 0.97
C GLY A 32 -5.92 14.46 0.05
N LYS A 33 -5.74 14.18 -1.25
CA LYS A 33 -6.84 13.96 -2.20
C LYS A 33 -7.34 12.51 -2.13
N LEU A 34 -7.89 12.13 -0.99
CA LEU A 34 -8.20 10.73 -0.66
C LEU A 34 -9.24 10.10 -1.59
N GLU A 35 -10.26 10.85 -2.03
CA GLU A 35 -11.28 10.34 -2.94
C GLU A 35 -10.69 10.03 -4.32
N GLU A 36 -9.90 10.94 -4.88
CA GLU A 36 -9.19 10.75 -6.15
C GLU A 36 -8.25 9.55 -6.08
N ALA A 37 -7.45 9.46 -5.02
CA ALA A 37 -6.55 8.33 -4.81
C ALA A 37 -7.31 7.00 -4.74
N ARG A 38 -8.43 6.96 -4.02
CA ARG A 38 -9.29 5.78 -3.89
C ARG A 38 -9.82 5.32 -5.24
N ASP A 39 -10.29 6.24 -6.08
CA ASP A 39 -10.83 5.90 -7.39
C ASP A 39 -9.73 5.39 -8.34
N LEU A 40 -8.55 5.98 -8.29
CA LEU A 40 -7.38 5.46 -9.02
C LEU A 40 -6.99 4.05 -8.56
N PHE A 41 -6.96 3.77 -7.25
CA PHE A 41 -6.66 2.43 -6.73
C PHE A 41 -7.73 1.39 -7.08
N ARG A 42 -9.00 1.78 -7.16
CA ARG A 42 -10.08 0.89 -7.65
C ARG A 42 -9.83 0.42 -9.07
N GLU A 43 -9.36 1.31 -9.95
CA GLU A 43 -9.00 0.95 -11.31
C GLU A 43 -7.72 0.12 -11.38
N LEU A 44 -6.68 0.49 -10.61
CA LEU A 44 -5.40 -0.23 -10.55
C LEU A 44 -5.57 -1.68 -10.10
N ARG A 45 -6.48 -1.95 -9.15
CA ARG A 45 -6.78 -3.31 -8.68
C ARG A 45 -7.21 -4.24 -9.81
N LEU A 46 -7.93 -3.71 -10.81
CA LEU A 46 -8.45 -4.44 -11.96
C LEU A 46 -7.41 -4.64 -13.08
N ALA A 47 -6.21 -4.08 -12.94
CA ALA A 47 -5.14 -4.27 -13.91
C ALA A 47 -4.82 -5.77 -14.08
N PRO A 48 -4.66 -6.24 -15.34
CA PRO A 48 -4.29 -7.62 -15.67
C PRO A 48 -2.78 -7.82 -15.47
N LEU A 49 -2.33 -7.57 -14.24
CA LEU A 49 -0.96 -7.76 -13.77
C LEU A 49 -0.92 -8.96 -12.84
N ASP A 50 0.28 -9.51 -12.68
CA ASP A 50 0.54 -10.58 -11.74
C ASP A 50 0.03 -10.24 -10.32
N PRO A 51 -0.70 -11.14 -9.64
CA PRO A 51 -1.24 -10.87 -8.32
C PRO A 51 -0.19 -10.60 -7.23
N GLU A 52 0.98 -11.23 -7.29
CA GLU A 52 2.06 -10.96 -6.33
C GLU A 52 2.66 -9.58 -6.55
N PHE A 53 2.87 -9.21 -7.81
CA PHE A 53 3.29 -7.84 -8.16
C PHE A 53 2.31 -6.80 -7.62
N LYS A 54 1.00 -7.05 -7.73
CA LYS A 54 -0.03 -6.15 -7.20
C LYS A 54 -0.04 -6.06 -5.67
N ARG A 55 0.37 -7.11 -4.97
CA ARG A 55 0.43 -7.17 -3.49
C ARG A 55 1.69 -6.53 -2.91
N GLN A 56 2.73 -6.33 -3.70
CA GLN A 56 3.97 -5.74 -3.23
C GLN A 56 3.74 -4.33 -2.70
N VAL A 57 4.14 -4.09 -1.44
CA VAL A 57 4.13 -2.75 -0.85
C VAL A 57 5.29 -1.94 -1.42
N ARG A 58 5.01 -0.71 -1.85
CA ARG A 58 5.96 0.23 -2.46
C ARG A 58 5.65 1.65 -2.01
N GLY A 59 6.57 2.56 -2.26
CA GLY A 59 6.32 4.00 -2.09
C GLY A 59 5.97 4.39 -0.66
N VAL A 60 6.65 3.81 0.33
CA VAL A 60 6.52 4.18 1.74
C VAL A 60 6.61 5.70 1.88
N ILE A 61 5.77 6.28 2.74
CA ILE A 61 5.81 7.71 3.02
C ILE A 61 7.01 7.97 3.91
N GLU A 62 7.85 8.91 3.46
CA GLU A 62 9.06 9.30 4.14
C GLU A 62 9.00 10.79 4.50
N SER A 63 9.64 11.13 5.62
CA SER A 63 9.96 12.50 6.01
C SER A 63 11.47 12.57 6.24
N GLU A 64 12.15 13.53 5.61
CA GLU A 64 13.61 13.69 5.72
C GLU A 64 14.42 12.41 5.40
N GLY A 65 13.94 11.63 4.43
CA GLY A 65 14.59 10.39 3.99
C GLY A 65 14.44 9.21 4.95
N LYS A 66 13.52 9.28 5.91
CA LYS A 66 13.18 8.18 6.82
C LYS A 66 11.69 7.85 6.76
N PRO A 67 11.29 6.58 6.91
CA PRO A 67 9.88 6.22 7.01
C PRO A 67 9.15 7.05 8.08
N GLN A 68 8.07 7.72 7.67
CA GLN A 68 7.25 8.50 8.58
C GLN A 68 6.42 7.54 9.45
N SER A 69 6.45 7.71 10.77
CA SER A 69 5.60 6.96 11.70
C SER A 69 4.21 7.58 11.75
N PHE A 70 3.19 6.72 11.72
CA PHE A 70 1.79 7.07 11.89
C PHE A 70 1.19 6.29 13.06
N THR A 71 0.17 6.85 13.68
CA THR A 71 -0.62 6.20 14.73
C THR A 71 -2.04 5.96 14.26
N GLY A 72 -2.70 4.98 14.87
CA GLY A 72 -4.07 4.64 14.54
C GLY A 72 -4.64 3.56 15.42
N SER A 73 -5.82 3.08 15.06
CA SER A 73 -6.51 2.02 15.78
C SER A 73 -7.00 0.92 14.84
N ILE A 74 -7.00 -0.34 15.32
CA ILE A 74 -7.56 -1.46 14.56
C ILE A 74 -9.08 -1.25 14.41
N ASN A 75 -9.51 -0.92 13.19
CA ASN A 75 -10.92 -0.72 12.85
C ASN A 75 -11.63 -2.05 12.60
N GLN A 76 -10.94 -2.95 11.89
CA GLN A 76 -11.39 -4.29 11.56
C GLN A 76 -10.23 -5.27 11.70
N LEU A 77 -10.50 -6.42 12.31
CA LEU A 77 -9.57 -7.55 12.40
C LEU A 77 -10.25 -8.80 11.83
N GLN A 78 -9.53 -9.52 11.00
CA GLN A 78 -9.89 -10.82 10.42
C GLN A 78 -8.74 -11.81 10.66
N PRO A 79 -8.95 -13.12 10.45
CA PRO A 79 -7.89 -14.11 10.73
C PRO A 79 -6.57 -13.85 10.01
N ASP A 80 -6.61 -13.32 8.79
CA ASP A 80 -5.45 -13.16 7.91
C ASP A 80 -5.13 -11.70 7.53
N TYR A 81 -5.97 -10.73 7.92
CA TYR A 81 -5.74 -9.32 7.67
C TYR A 81 -6.43 -8.39 8.68
N ALA A 82 -6.00 -7.14 8.70
CA ALA A 82 -6.61 -6.06 9.49
C ALA A 82 -6.66 -4.76 8.68
N PHE A 83 -7.58 -3.89 9.08
CA PHE A 83 -7.61 -2.50 8.66
C PHE A 83 -7.34 -1.58 9.85
N ILE A 84 -6.40 -0.66 9.69
CA ILE A 84 -6.01 0.32 10.70
C ILE A 84 -6.59 1.67 10.28
N ARG A 85 -7.46 2.25 11.11
CA ARG A 85 -7.93 3.62 10.96
C ARG A 85 -6.82 4.55 11.42
N ARG A 86 -6.21 5.29 10.49
CA ARG A 86 -5.15 6.25 10.79
C ARG A 86 -5.70 7.49 11.48
N ASP A 87 -5.00 7.99 12.49
CA ASP A 87 -5.36 9.23 13.15
C ASP A 87 -5.19 10.44 12.20
N GLY A 88 -5.94 11.51 12.46
CA GLY A 88 -5.94 12.71 11.62
C GLY A 88 -6.79 12.54 10.36
N GLN A 89 -6.23 11.96 9.29
CA GLN A 89 -6.92 11.87 7.99
C GLN A 89 -8.09 10.87 7.97
N GLY A 90 -8.13 9.89 8.88
CA GLY A 90 -9.27 8.97 9.03
C GLY A 90 -9.42 7.94 7.91
N ASP A 91 -8.40 7.77 7.07
CA ASP A 91 -8.25 6.70 6.09
C ASP A 91 -7.95 5.33 6.74
N ASP A 92 -8.23 4.26 6.01
CA ASP A 92 -7.93 2.88 6.42
C ASP A 92 -6.72 2.33 5.67
N ALA A 93 -5.73 1.83 6.41
CA ALA A 93 -4.57 1.12 5.87
C ALA A 93 -4.72 -0.41 6.05
N PHE A 94 -4.46 -1.17 5.00
CA PHE A 94 -4.52 -2.63 5.04
C PHE A 94 -3.21 -3.24 5.56
N ILE A 95 -3.29 -4.31 6.35
CA ILE A 95 -2.14 -5.16 6.67
C ILE A 95 -2.53 -6.63 6.66
N ARG A 96 -1.65 -7.47 6.11
CA ARG A 96 -1.78 -8.93 6.14
C ARG A 96 -1.02 -9.49 7.34
N ILE A 97 -1.52 -10.57 7.95
CA ILE A 97 -0.85 -11.27 9.06
C ILE A 97 0.62 -11.61 8.74
N SER A 98 0.91 -12.03 7.50
CA SER A 98 2.27 -12.39 7.05
C SER A 98 3.23 -11.20 6.97
N SER A 99 2.73 -9.97 7.06
CA SER A 99 3.51 -8.73 7.06
C SER A 99 3.66 -8.13 8.45
N ALA A 100 3.02 -8.71 9.46
CA ALA A 100 3.09 -8.28 10.85
C ALA A 100 4.00 -9.20 11.67
N ASN A 101 4.56 -8.67 12.76
CA ASN A 101 5.20 -9.52 13.76
C ASN A 101 4.13 -10.41 14.43
N PRO A 102 4.31 -11.74 14.52
CA PRO A 102 3.31 -12.65 15.10
C PRO A 102 2.89 -12.28 16.53
N VAL A 103 3.85 -11.85 17.37
CA VAL A 103 3.59 -11.46 18.77
C VAL A 103 2.74 -10.18 18.83
N VAL A 104 2.97 -9.24 17.92
CA VAL A 104 2.13 -8.05 17.80
C VAL A 104 0.73 -8.43 17.33
N TRP A 105 0.64 -9.30 16.31
CA TRP A 105 -0.63 -9.74 15.73
C TRP A 105 -1.56 -10.40 16.75
N GLU A 106 -1.03 -11.31 17.57
CA GLU A 106 -1.79 -12.01 18.61
C GLU A 106 -2.40 -11.08 19.66
N ARG A 107 -1.83 -9.88 19.82
CA ARG A 107 -2.31 -8.87 20.77
C ARG A 107 -3.30 -7.90 20.16
N LEU A 108 -3.54 -7.96 18.84
CA LEU A 108 -4.49 -7.09 18.18
C LEU A 108 -5.92 -7.47 18.55
N SER A 109 -6.69 -6.45 18.87
CA SER A 109 -8.14 -6.50 19.00
C SER A 109 -8.73 -5.21 18.41
N ARG A 110 -10.05 -5.15 18.21
CA ARG A 110 -10.68 -3.89 17.77
C ARG A 110 -10.33 -2.76 18.72
N SER A 111 -10.09 -1.58 18.16
CA SER A 111 -9.64 -0.38 18.88
C SER A 111 -8.24 -0.44 19.49
N THR A 112 -7.48 -1.53 19.32
CA THR A 112 -6.06 -1.58 19.74
C THR A 112 -5.28 -0.47 19.07
N ARG A 113 -4.52 0.27 19.86
CA ARG A 113 -3.66 1.38 19.44
C ARG A 113 -2.34 0.85 18.90
N VAL A 114 -1.95 1.38 17.75
CA VAL A 114 -0.78 0.90 17.00
C VAL A 114 -0.02 2.07 16.39
N HIS A 115 1.28 1.86 16.19
CA HIS A 115 2.10 2.66 15.31
C HIS A 115 2.53 1.82 14.09
N PHE A 116 2.73 2.49 12.95
CA PHE A 116 3.08 1.84 11.70
C PHE A 116 3.67 2.83 10.70
N HIS A 117 4.29 2.31 9.64
CA HIS A 117 4.64 3.08 8.44
C HIS A 117 3.63 2.81 7.33
N LEU A 118 3.38 3.80 6.48
CA LEU A 118 2.39 3.70 5.41
C LEU A 118 3.08 3.59 4.05
N GLY A 119 2.82 2.50 3.33
CA GLY A 119 3.15 2.32 1.92
C GLY A 119 1.90 2.03 1.10
N PHE A 120 2.09 1.56 -0.14
CA PHE A 120 1.01 1.37 -1.10
C PHE A 120 1.21 0.12 -1.93
N THR A 121 0.10 -0.55 -2.21
CA THR A 121 0.00 -1.66 -3.17
C THR A 121 -0.92 -1.24 -4.30
N PHE A 122 -1.10 -2.09 -5.31
CA PHE A 122 -2.13 -1.84 -6.33
C PHE A 122 -3.56 -1.88 -5.77
N PHE A 123 -3.74 -2.38 -4.55
CA PHE A 123 -5.03 -2.43 -3.86
C PHE A 123 -5.30 -1.17 -3.01
N GLY A 124 -4.30 -0.29 -2.85
CA GLY A 124 -4.38 0.90 -2.02
C GLY A 124 -3.35 0.94 -0.89
N PRO A 125 -3.59 1.79 0.13
CA PRO A 125 -2.70 2.01 1.26
C PRO A 125 -2.49 0.73 2.08
N ALA A 126 -1.23 0.47 2.45
CA ALA A 126 -0.84 -0.69 3.20
C ALA A 126 0.11 -0.30 4.34
N ALA A 127 -0.17 -0.80 5.55
CA ALA A 127 0.70 -0.62 6.69
C ALA A 127 1.86 -1.62 6.65
N VAL A 128 3.03 -1.17 7.09
CA VAL A 128 4.24 -1.98 7.28
C VAL A 128 4.85 -1.64 8.64
N GLU A 129 5.66 -2.56 9.16
CA GLU A 129 6.36 -2.41 10.44
C GLU A 129 5.40 -2.04 11.59
N LEU A 130 4.33 -2.84 11.72
CA LEU A 130 3.31 -2.65 12.75
C LEU A 130 3.85 -2.93 14.16
N GLY A 131 3.63 -1.99 15.08
CA GLY A 131 3.89 -2.15 16.50
C GLY A 131 2.72 -1.66 17.35
N LEU A 132 2.68 -2.09 18.62
CA LEU A 132 1.72 -1.56 19.59
C LEU A 132 2.16 -0.17 20.05
N GLU A 133 1.19 0.72 20.29
CA GLU A 133 1.43 2.02 20.95
C GLU A 133 1.69 1.83 22.45
#